data_AF-A0A9P9J0L9-F1
#
_entry.id   AF-A0A9P9J0L9-F1
#
_cell.length_a   1.000
_cell.length_b   1.000
_cell.length_c   1.000
_cell.angle_alpha   90.00
_cell.angle_beta   90.00
_cell.angle_gamma   90.00
#
_symmetry.space_group_name_H-M   'P 1'
#
loop_
_entity.id
_entity.type
_entity.pdbx_description
1 polymer ?
#
loop_
_entity_poly.entity_id
_entity_poly.type
_entity_poly.pdbx_seq_one_letter_code
_entity_poly.pdbx_strand_id
1 'polypeptide(L)'
;DESSDEFSDEDDDEDYGGDDIETDPDEGGEYDSDEDEDSVAAGSGFALPSGSWLRLSEAIFQLSMMFWTHQDPTGEMSSSVLIHYTAVMEVQRHSLAYYSACDSSPRLAALMWIGRLLFLEYALPVYTYSTLAFPWPCRNTYSSQPGRLDSIRSKYLLRGCYTPFGEMIELKAFAKSIVKREGIPGNLSWAPDGHSFTIGDDKKVQLSEFCETYHKALAQVHEQVNEMMLGWEPSIDLSTIRDDLTCRKAGWSFLQKPENNLTDIWKTLLHRLRSTSFRGRQFTKSGHWQAAACNTYLSAGFELNKSAFAAFHFTASLPGRGTEVTSIRYLNSKLAIRNVFFYDTRMIFVISYNKARASNHYAFYHAVSYPSTGQQNKNFPI
;
A
#
# COMPACT_ATOMS: atom_id res chain seq x y z
N ASP A 1 -56.19 -13.76 20.09
CA ASP A 1 -56.28 -13.51 18.65
C ASP A 1 -55.74 -12.12 18.39
N GLU A 2 -54.64 -11.88 17.70
CA GLU A 2 -53.70 -12.68 16.91
C GLU A 2 -52.42 -11.81 16.86
N SER A 3 -51.27 -12.33 17.28
CA SER A 3 -50.05 -12.45 16.48
C SER A 3 -49.83 -11.36 15.43
N SER A 4 -48.83 -10.51 15.65
CA SER A 4 -48.07 -9.94 14.54
C SER A 4 -46.59 -10.07 14.88
N ASP A 5 -45.97 -10.90 14.05
CA ASP A 5 -44.68 -11.53 14.17
C ASP A 5 -43.49 -10.59 14.04
N GLU A 6 -42.39 -11.08 14.60
CA GLU A 6 -41.01 -10.65 14.47
C GLU A 6 -40.62 -10.36 13.01
N PHE A 7 -39.98 -9.22 12.78
CA PHE A 7 -38.89 -9.12 11.83
C PHE A 7 -37.70 -8.53 12.59
N SER A 8 -36.80 -9.43 12.96
CA SER A 8 -35.44 -9.13 13.38
C SER A 8 -34.73 -8.40 12.24
N ASP A 9 -34.22 -7.21 12.52
CA ASP A 9 -33.21 -6.55 11.69
C ASP A 9 -31.98 -7.46 11.69
N GLU A 10 -31.79 -8.23 10.61
CA GLU A 10 -30.57 -8.97 10.38
C GLU A 10 -29.46 -7.95 10.10
N ASP A 11 -28.55 -7.86 11.06
CA ASP A 11 -27.27 -7.17 10.99
C ASP A 11 -26.56 -7.55 9.69
N ASP A 12 -26.32 -6.57 8.83
CA ASP A 12 -25.62 -6.75 7.55
C ASP A 12 -24.12 -6.93 7.84
N ASP A 13 -23.74 -8.19 8.02
CA ASP A 13 -22.39 -8.67 8.30
C ASP A 13 -21.39 -8.26 7.18
N GLU A 14 -20.60 -7.22 7.45
CA GLU A 14 -19.38 -6.91 6.71
C GLU A 14 -18.18 -7.69 7.27
N ASP A 15 -18.09 -8.99 6.95
CA ASP A 15 -16.89 -9.81 7.18
C ASP A 15 -16.29 -10.35 5.86
N TYR A 16 -14.96 -10.53 5.90
CA TYR A 16 -13.94 -10.42 4.87
C TYR A 16 -13.83 -11.57 3.86
N GLY A 17 -13.09 -11.28 2.78
CA GLY A 17 -12.50 -12.30 1.92
C GLY A 17 -11.99 -11.84 0.55
N GLY A 18 -12.18 -10.58 0.17
CA GLY A 18 -11.58 -10.04 -1.07
C GLY A 18 -10.21 -9.45 -0.78
N ASP A 19 -9.18 -9.92 -1.49
CA ASP A 19 -8.01 -9.08 -1.76
C ASP A 19 -8.52 -7.81 -2.43
N ASP A 20 -8.69 -6.77 -1.61
CA ASP A 20 -8.72 -5.41 -2.10
C ASP A 20 -7.37 -5.23 -2.80
N ILE A 21 -7.41 -5.19 -4.14
CA ILE A 21 -6.38 -4.55 -4.94
C ILE A 21 -6.38 -3.10 -4.46
N GLU A 22 -5.63 -2.85 -3.38
CA GLU A 22 -5.22 -1.51 -3.02
C GLU A 22 -4.46 -1.00 -4.22
N THR A 23 -5.04 0.01 -4.86
CA THR A 23 -4.38 0.75 -5.92
C THR A 23 -3.28 1.55 -5.24
N ASP A 24 -2.10 0.95 -5.13
CA ASP A 24 -0.87 1.63 -4.76
C ASP A 24 -0.62 2.75 -5.79
N PRO A 25 -0.49 4.01 -5.37
CA PRO A 25 0.14 5.04 -6.18
C PRO A 25 1.62 5.08 -5.78
N ASP A 26 2.40 4.06 -6.14
CA ASP A 26 3.86 4.14 -6.03
C ASP A 26 4.57 3.33 -7.13
N GLU A 27 4.61 3.92 -8.33
CA GLU A 27 5.69 3.65 -9.28
C GLU A 27 6.69 4.81 -9.22
N GLY A 28 7.80 4.56 -8.51
CA GLY A 28 9.14 4.97 -8.92
C GLY A 28 9.43 6.47 -9.04
N GLY A 29 9.83 7.08 -7.93
CA GLY A 29 10.58 8.34 -7.92
C GLY A 29 11.76 8.24 -6.96
N GLU A 30 12.97 8.24 -7.52
CA GLU A 30 14.25 8.28 -6.83
C GLU A 30 14.33 9.54 -5.94
N TYR A 31 14.36 9.38 -4.60
CA TYR A 31 14.52 10.50 -3.67
C TYR A 31 16.01 10.81 -3.51
N ASP A 32 16.50 11.74 -4.32
CA ASP A 32 17.70 12.51 -3.98
C ASP A 32 17.28 13.63 -3.02
N SER A 33 17.86 13.63 -1.83
CA SER A 33 17.60 14.62 -0.79
C SER A 33 18.71 15.67 -0.86
N ASP A 34 18.42 16.81 -1.49
CA ASP A 34 19.13 18.06 -1.24
C ASP A 34 18.12 19.09 -0.72
N GLU A 35 18.28 19.46 0.54
CA GLU A 35 17.67 20.65 1.12
C GLU A 35 18.34 21.88 0.52
N ASP A 36 17.60 22.65 -0.28
CA ASP A 36 17.80 24.09 -0.39
C ASP A 36 16.43 24.77 -0.32
N GLU A 37 16.19 25.34 0.86
CA GLU A 37 15.09 26.23 1.18
C GLU A 37 15.36 27.58 0.50
N ASP A 38 14.92 27.76 -0.76
CA ASP A 38 14.48 29.06 -1.30
C ASP A 38 13.95 28.98 -2.76
N SER A 39 12.69 29.38 -2.94
CA SER A 39 12.16 30.03 -4.15
C SER A 39 12.08 29.28 -5.50
N VAL A 40 11.17 28.32 -5.68
CA VAL A 40 10.64 28.06 -7.04
C VAL A 40 9.17 27.61 -7.05
N ALA A 41 8.24 28.57 -6.96
CA ALA A 41 6.94 28.42 -7.60
C ALA A 41 7.12 28.56 -9.12
N ALA A 42 7.54 27.48 -9.79
CA ALA A 42 7.48 27.37 -11.25
C ALA A 42 6.80 26.05 -11.58
N GLY A 43 5.67 26.16 -12.29
CA GLY A 43 4.79 25.04 -12.58
C GLY A 43 5.50 23.90 -13.29
N SER A 44 5.07 22.69 -12.95
CA SER A 44 5.08 21.53 -13.84
C SER A 44 4.79 22.00 -15.27
N GLY A 45 5.68 21.66 -16.21
CA GLY A 45 5.70 22.11 -17.61
C GLY A 45 4.57 21.58 -18.48
N PHE A 46 3.35 21.48 -17.94
CA PHE A 46 2.16 21.17 -18.71
C PHE A 46 1.67 22.44 -19.42
N ALA A 47 1.92 22.51 -20.71
CA ALA A 47 1.31 23.50 -21.59
C ALA A 47 0.05 22.91 -22.22
N LEU A 48 -1.05 23.66 -22.20
CA LEU A 48 -2.25 23.26 -22.94
C LEU A 48 -1.92 23.11 -24.43
N PRO A 49 -2.46 22.08 -25.09
CA PRO A 49 -2.39 22.00 -26.53
C PRO A 49 -3.02 23.25 -27.19
N SER A 50 -2.62 23.55 -28.41
CA SER A 50 -3.06 24.75 -29.13
C SER A 50 -3.74 24.41 -30.46
N GLY A 51 -4.48 25.37 -31.00
CA GLY A 51 -5.11 25.26 -32.32
C GLY A 51 -6.15 24.13 -32.41
N SER A 52 -6.08 23.33 -33.48
CA SER A 52 -7.02 22.23 -33.74
C SER A 52 -6.97 21.11 -32.70
N TRP A 53 -5.79 20.86 -32.12
CA TRP A 53 -5.59 19.80 -31.15
C TRP A 53 -6.32 20.09 -29.83
N LEU A 54 -6.31 21.37 -29.38
CA LEU A 54 -7.11 21.81 -28.23
C LEU A 54 -8.60 21.59 -28.45
N ARG A 55 -9.10 22.00 -29.63
CA ARG A 55 -10.52 21.82 -29.99
C ARG A 55 -10.92 20.36 -29.98
N LEU A 56 -10.07 19.50 -30.55
CA LEU A 56 -10.31 18.07 -30.59
C LEU A 56 -10.31 17.47 -29.17
N SER A 57 -9.33 17.82 -28.33
CA SER A 57 -9.27 17.29 -26.96
C SER A 57 -10.46 17.72 -26.11
N GLU A 58 -10.86 18.99 -26.19
CA GLU A 58 -12.04 19.48 -25.45
C GLU A 58 -13.32 18.80 -25.97
N ALA A 59 -13.47 18.64 -27.30
CA ALA A 59 -14.62 17.95 -27.89
C ALA A 59 -14.69 16.47 -27.51
N ILE A 60 -13.56 15.76 -27.49
CA ILE A 60 -13.48 14.35 -27.03
C ILE A 60 -13.86 14.26 -25.56
N PHE A 61 -13.38 15.17 -24.72
CA PHE A 61 -13.76 15.20 -23.31
C PHE A 61 -15.25 15.49 -23.13
N GLN A 62 -15.79 16.45 -23.88
CA GLN A 62 -17.23 16.73 -23.88
C GLN A 62 -18.05 15.49 -24.28
N LEU A 63 -17.67 14.82 -25.37
CA LEU A 63 -18.33 13.59 -25.82
C LEU A 63 -18.24 12.48 -24.75
N SER A 64 -17.07 12.32 -24.13
CA SER A 64 -16.87 11.35 -23.06
C SER A 64 -17.81 11.64 -21.89
N MET A 65 -17.91 12.90 -21.47
CA MET A 65 -18.82 13.29 -20.40
C MET A 65 -20.29 13.15 -20.79
N MET A 66 -20.67 13.33 -22.05
CA MET A 66 -22.04 13.03 -22.50
C MET A 66 -22.40 11.56 -22.29
N PHE A 67 -21.48 10.64 -22.56
CA PHE A 67 -21.72 9.22 -22.25
C PHE A 67 -21.86 8.96 -20.76
N TRP A 68 -21.01 9.57 -19.92
CA TRP A 68 -21.06 9.39 -18.46
C TRP A 68 -22.26 10.06 -17.78
N THR A 69 -22.75 11.16 -18.34
CA THR A 69 -23.89 11.93 -17.81
C THR A 69 -25.23 11.56 -18.45
N HIS A 70 -25.24 10.53 -19.31
CA HIS A 70 -26.48 9.94 -19.82
C HIS A 70 -27.41 9.57 -18.66
N GLN A 71 -28.68 9.93 -18.80
CA GLN A 71 -29.72 9.62 -17.82
C GLN A 71 -30.94 9.11 -18.57
N ASP A 72 -31.46 7.97 -18.14
CA ASP A 72 -32.72 7.44 -18.64
C ASP A 72 -33.79 7.57 -17.54
N PRO A 73 -34.90 8.30 -17.77
CA PRO A 73 -35.95 8.48 -16.77
C PRO A 73 -36.62 7.19 -16.31
N THR A 74 -36.57 6.14 -17.12
CA THR A 74 -37.16 4.83 -16.80
C THR A 74 -36.22 3.93 -15.99
N GLY A 75 -34.94 4.32 -15.89
CA GLY A 75 -33.88 3.48 -15.33
C GLY A 75 -33.34 2.43 -16.30
N GLU A 76 -33.90 2.30 -17.51
CA GLU A 76 -33.40 1.35 -18.50
C GLU A 76 -32.09 1.84 -19.12
N MET A 77 -30.98 1.20 -18.75
CA MET A 77 -29.64 1.58 -19.23
C MET A 77 -29.23 0.90 -20.54
N SER A 78 -30.15 0.23 -21.26
CA SER A 78 -29.87 -0.46 -22.53
C SER A 78 -29.38 0.49 -23.63
N SER A 79 -29.83 1.74 -23.59
CA SER A 79 -29.43 2.82 -24.50
C SER A 79 -28.07 3.45 -24.16
N SER A 80 -27.51 3.15 -22.98
CA SER A 80 -26.24 3.70 -22.53
C SER A 80 -25.07 3.03 -23.24
N VAL A 81 -24.29 3.83 -23.99
CA VAL A 81 -23.08 3.37 -24.67
C VAL A 81 -22.08 2.76 -23.69
N LEU A 82 -21.96 3.32 -22.47
CA LEU A 82 -21.02 2.81 -21.47
C LEU A 82 -21.46 1.47 -20.89
N ILE A 83 -22.76 1.27 -20.65
CA ILE A 83 -23.27 0.00 -20.14
C ILE A 83 -23.24 -1.08 -21.22
N HIS A 84 -23.48 -0.72 -22.47
CA HIS A 84 -23.25 -1.61 -23.59
C HIS A 84 -21.76 -2.00 -23.68
N TYR A 85 -20.85 -1.03 -23.53
CA TYR A 85 -19.41 -1.27 -23.53
C TYR A 85 -18.99 -2.21 -22.39
N THR A 86 -19.55 -2.07 -21.17
CA THR A 86 -19.26 -3.02 -20.09
C THR A 86 -19.67 -4.44 -20.47
N ALA A 87 -20.83 -4.63 -21.09
CA ALA A 87 -21.26 -5.96 -21.53
C ALA A 87 -20.31 -6.57 -22.57
N VAL A 88 -19.77 -5.76 -23.49
CA VAL A 88 -18.78 -6.22 -24.48
C VAL A 88 -17.43 -6.55 -23.82
N MET A 89 -17.00 -5.78 -22.82
CA MET A 89 -15.78 -6.04 -22.06
C MET A 89 -15.81 -7.40 -21.34
N GLU A 90 -17.01 -7.88 -21.01
CA GLU A 90 -17.20 -9.18 -20.34
C GLU A 90 -17.04 -10.39 -21.26
N VAL A 91 -16.89 -10.19 -22.58
CA VAL A 91 -16.69 -11.29 -23.53
C VAL A 91 -15.20 -11.54 -23.76
N GLN A 92 -14.78 -12.77 -23.51
CA GLN A 92 -13.41 -13.22 -23.76
C GLN A 92 -13.13 -13.30 -25.27
N ARG A 93 -12.03 -12.68 -25.73
CA ARG A 93 -11.70 -12.61 -27.16
C ARG A 93 -11.48 -13.97 -27.83
N HIS A 94 -10.93 -14.95 -27.11
CA HIS A 94 -10.53 -16.24 -27.68
C HIS A 94 -11.61 -17.31 -27.54
N SER A 95 -12.22 -17.44 -26.37
CA SER A 95 -13.23 -18.46 -26.08
C SER A 95 -14.65 -18.01 -26.45
N LEU A 96 -14.86 -16.70 -26.62
CA LEU A 96 -16.19 -16.07 -26.74
C LEU A 96 -17.12 -16.38 -25.56
N ALA A 97 -16.56 -16.85 -24.44
CA ALA A 97 -17.28 -17.04 -23.19
C ALA A 97 -17.31 -15.74 -22.38
N TYR A 98 -18.24 -15.65 -21.45
CA TYR A 98 -18.27 -14.55 -20.46
C TYR A 98 -17.19 -14.76 -19.39
N TYR A 99 -16.61 -13.68 -18.89
CA TYR A 99 -15.79 -13.72 -17.68
C TYR A 99 -16.62 -14.16 -16.46
N SER A 100 -15.95 -14.76 -15.48
CA SER A 100 -16.55 -15.03 -14.18
C SER A 100 -16.83 -13.71 -13.45
N ALA A 101 -17.73 -13.73 -12.46
CA ALA A 101 -17.97 -12.56 -11.62
C ALA A 101 -16.68 -12.07 -10.91
N CYS A 102 -15.77 -13.00 -10.58
CA CYS A 102 -14.47 -12.71 -9.99
C CYS A 102 -13.57 -11.91 -10.95
N ASP A 103 -13.53 -12.29 -12.23
CA ASP A 103 -12.69 -11.65 -13.24
C ASP A 103 -13.31 -10.37 -13.84
N SER A 104 -14.64 -10.25 -13.79
CA SER A 104 -15.40 -9.08 -14.24
C SER A 104 -15.21 -7.87 -13.32
N SER A 105 -15.28 -8.09 -12.00
CA SER A 105 -15.29 -7.00 -11.01
C SER A 105 -14.06 -6.06 -11.10
N PRO A 106 -12.81 -6.54 -11.27
CA PRO A 106 -11.66 -5.67 -11.47
C PRO A 106 -11.74 -4.81 -12.74
N ARG A 107 -12.28 -5.35 -13.85
CA ARG A 107 -12.43 -4.61 -15.12
C ARG A 107 -13.45 -3.49 -14.97
N LEU A 108 -14.58 -3.79 -14.34
CA LEU A 108 -15.61 -2.81 -14.03
C LEU A 108 -15.08 -1.73 -13.09
N ALA A 109 -14.31 -2.11 -12.06
CA ALA A 109 -13.68 -1.16 -11.14
C ALA A 109 -12.70 -0.21 -11.85
N ALA A 110 -11.91 -0.71 -12.81
CA ALA A 110 -11.02 0.13 -13.62
C ALA A 110 -11.80 1.16 -14.44
N LEU A 111 -12.90 0.77 -15.08
CA LEU A 111 -13.75 1.71 -15.82
C LEU A 111 -14.40 2.76 -14.91
N MET A 112 -14.90 2.34 -13.74
CA MET A 112 -15.43 3.26 -12.73
C MET A 112 -14.36 4.25 -12.23
N TRP A 113 -13.11 3.80 -12.08
CA TRP A 113 -11.99 4.67 -11.71
C TRP A 113 -11.75 5.76 -12.76
N ILE A 114 -11.69 5.38 -14.04
CA ILE A 114 -11.59 6.34 -15.16
C ILE A 114 -12.77 7.31 -15.12
N GLY A 115 -13.99 6.81 -14.92
CA GLY A 115 -15.19 7.64 -14.77
C GLY A 115 -15.05 8.67 -13.66
N ARG A 116 -14.57 8.27 -12.47
CA ARG A 116 -14.33 9.19 -11.34
C ARG A 116 -13.33 10.30 -11.69
N LEU A 117 -12.24 9.97 -12.39
CA LEU A 117 -11.27 10.97 -12.83
C LEU A 117 -11.89 11.97 -13.83
N LEU A 118 -12.66 11.47 -14.80
CA LEU A 118 -13.37 12.32 -15.75
C LEU A 118 -14.40 13.23 -15.04
N PHE A 119 -15.16 12.69 -14.09
CA PHE A 119 -16.10 13.48 -13.29
C PHE A 119 -15.42 14.51 -12.40
N LEU A 120 -14.21 14.22 -11.89
CA LEU A 120 -13.45 15.19 -11.10
C LEU A 120 -13.04 16.39 -11.96
N GLU A 121 -12.50 16.15 -13.16
CA GLU A 121 -12.17 17.21 -14.11
C GLU A 121 -13.43 17.94 -14.59
N TYR A 122 -14.53 17.22 -14.85
CA TYR A 122 -15.81 17.84 -15.23
C TYR A 122 -16.40 18.72 -14.12
N ALA A 123 -16.24 18.30 -12.86
CA ALA A 123 -16.77 19.03 -11.73
C ALA A 123 -15.96 20.29 -11.41
N LEU A 124 -14.64 20.17 -11.44
CA LEU A 124 -13.71 21.23 -11.08
C LEU A 124 -12.58 21.34 -12.12
N PRO A 125 -12.88 21.80 -13.35
CA PRO A 125 -11.89 21.91 -14.41
C PRO A 125 -10.70 22.76 -13.99
N VAL A 126 -9.46 22.30 -14.21
CA VAL A 126 -8.28 23.12 -13.88
C VAL A 126 -8.25 24.38 -14.75
N TYR A 127 -8.59 24.23 -16.03
CA TYR A 127 -8.64 25.29 -17.02
C TYR A 127 -10.05 25.43 -17.61
N THR A 128 -10.32 26.59 -18.21
CA THR A 128 -11.59 26.83 -18.90
C THR A 128 -11.58 26.10 -20.24
N TYR A 129 -12.62 25.31 -20.52
CA TYR A 129 -12.82 24.65 -21.82
C TYR A 129 -13.47 25.64 -22.77
N SER A 130 -12.66 26.48 -23.39
CA SER A 130 -13.11 27.69 -24.11
C SER A 130 -13.51 27.42 -25.56
N THR A 131 -13.16 26.27 -26.11
CA THR A 131 -13.45 25.92 -27.51
C THR A 131 -14.80 25.23 -27.70
N LEU A 132 -15.43 24.79 -26.60
CA LEU A 132 -16.77 24.23 -26.60
C LEU A 132 -17.82 25.28 -26.95
N ALA A 133 -18.94 24.84 -27.55
CA ALA A 133 -20.08 25.72 -27.84
C ALA A 133 -20.63 26.40 -26.56
N PHE A 134 -20.59 25.68 -25.44
CA PHE A 134 -20.87 26.22 -24.11
C PHE A 134 -19.62 26.05 -23.24
N PRO A 135 -18.85 27.13 -23.00
CA PRO A 135 -17.60 27.03 -22.27
C PRO A 135 -17.79 26.48 -20.86
N TRP A 136 -16.96 25.52 -20.48
CA TRP A 136 -16.95 25.05 -19.09
C TRP A 136 -15.94 25.86 -18.29
N PRO A 137 -16.37 26.51 -17.20
CA PRO A 137 -15.52 27.45 -16.51
C PRO A 137 -14.52 26.72 -15.59
N CYS A 138 -13.35 27.32 -15.39
CA CYS A 138 -12.34 26.76 -14.50
C CYS A 138 -12.78 26.77 -13.03
N ARG A 139 -12.19 25.91 -12.21
CA ARG A 139 -12.56 25.65 -10.81
C ARG A 139 -12.57 26.90 -9.92
N ASN A 140 -11.78 27.92 -10.26
CA ASN A 140 -11.66 29.16 -9.50
C ASN A 140 -12.87 30.09 -9.66
N THR A 141 -13.74 29.83 -10.64
CA THR A 141 -14.95 30.61 -10.88
C THR A 141 -16.13 30.20 -9.98
N TYR A 142 -16.11 28.98 -9.43
CA TYR A 142 -17.18 28.51 -8.56
C TYR A 142 -17.04 29.09 -7.16
N SER A 143 -18.14 29.60 -6.59
CA SER A 143 -18.18 30.15 -5.24
C SER A 143 -17.89 29.11 -4.14
N SER A 144 -18.24 27.85 -4.37
CA SER A 144 -17.91 26.73 -3.51
C SER A 144 -17.52 25.52 -4.35
N GLN A 145 -16.22 25.22 -4.40
CA GLN A 145 -15.70 24.04 -5.08
C GLN A 145 -16.21 22.74 -4.44
N PRO A 146 -16.24 22.58 -3.10
CA PRO A 146 -16.82 21.40 -2.46
C PRO A 146 -18.32 21.25 -2.78
N GLY A 147 -19.08 22.35 -2.78
CA GLY A 147 -20.51 22.32 -3.12
C GLY A 147 -20.77 21.91 -4.57
N ARG A 148 -19.92 22.37 -5.51
CA ARG A 148 -19.98 21.98 -6.91
C ARG A 148 -19.69 20.48 -7.09
N LEU A 149 -18.65 19.97 -6.43
CA LEU A 149 -18.30 18.56 -6.45
C LEU A 149 -19.44 17.70 -5.89
N ASP A 150 -20.00 18.09 -4.75
CA ASP A 150 -21.09 17.33 -4.12
C ASP A 150 -22.38 17.31 -4.95
N SER A 151 -22.70 18.42 -5.63
CA SER A 151 -23.84 18.50 -6.55
C SER A 151 -23.69 17.52 -7.72
N ILE A 152 -22.50 17.40 -8.31
CA ILE A 152 -22.23 16.46 -9.41
C ILE A 152 -22.21 15.03 -8.89
N ARG A 153 -21.57 14.78 -7.75
CA ARG A 153 -21.51 13.47 -7.10
C ARG A 153 -22.92 12.94 -6.83
N SER A 154 -23.75 13.76 -6.18
CA SER A 154 -25.12 13.37 -5.80
C SER A 154 -26.03 13.14 -7.00
N LYS A 155 -25.77 13.81 -8.13
CA LYS A 155 -26.55 13.67 -9.35
C LYS A 155 -26.14 12.45 -10.18
N TYR A 156 -24.84 12.14 -10.26
CA TYR A 156 -24.33 11.19 -11.26
C TYR A 156 -23.63 9.96 -10.70
N LEU A 157 -23.00 10.07 -9.53
CA LEU A 157 -22.06 9.07 -9.02
C LEU A 157 -22.64 8.18 -7.90
N LEU A 158 -23.89 8.40 -7.51
CA LEU A 158 -24.56 7.60 -6.48
C LEU A 158 -25.32 6.42 -7.09
N ARG A 159 -25.54 5.42 -6.23
CA ARG A 159 -26.44 4.29 -6.48
C ARG A 159 -27.86 4.82 -6.74
N GLY A 160 -28.56 4.24 -7.72
CA GLY A 160 -29.96 4.60 -8.04
C GLY A 160 -30.17 5.91 -8.81
N CYS A 161 -29.11 6.59 -9.28
CA CYS A 161 -29.24 7.84 -10.05
C CYS A 161 -29.74 7.68 -11.50
N TYR A 162 -30.06 6.45 -11.95
CA TYR A 162 -30.36 6.12 -13.34
C TYR A 162 -29.31 6.67 -14.33
N THR A 163 -28.04 6.45 -13.98
CA THR A 163 -26.86 6.86 -14.75
C THR A 163 -25.97 5.64 -15.02
N PRO A 164 -25.09 5.69 -16.03
CA PRO A 164 -24.10 4.63 -16.25
C PRO A 164 -23.29 4.32 -14.99
N PHE A 165 -22.90 5.35 -14.22
CA PHE A 165 -22.14 5.13 -13.00
C PHE A 165 -22.96 4.39 -11.94
N GLY A 166 -24.23 4.79 -11.74
CA GLY A 166 -25.15 4.11 -10.83
C GLY A 166 -25.37 2.65 -11.19
N GLU A 167 -25.57 2.35 -12.48
CA GLU A 167 -25.73 0.99 -12.98
C GLU A 167 -24.47 0.13 -12.78
N MET A 168 -23.29 0.69 -13.01
CA MET A 168 -22.03 -0.01 -12.72
C MET A 168 -21.85 -0.33 -11.23
N ILE A 169 -22.39 0.50 -10.33
CA ILE A 169 -22.43 0.17 -8.89
C ILE A 169 -23.29 -1.06 -8.64
N GLU A 170 -24.48 -1.14 -9.25
CA GLU A 170 -25.37 -2.31 -9.12
C GLU A 170 -24.72 -3.57 -9.69
N LEU A 171 -24.13 -3.49 -10.89
CA LEU A 171 -23.41 -4.60 -11.52
C LEU A 171 -22.28 -5.11 -10.63
N LYS A 172 -21.50 -4.20 -10.02
CA LYS A 172 -20.42 -4.57 -9.09
C LYS A 172 -20.96 -5.22 -7.82
N ALA A 173 -22.05 -4.70 -7.25
CA ALA A 173 -22.70 -5.28 -6.08
C ALA A 173 -23.23 -6.68 -6.38
N PHE A 174 -23.83 -6.87 -7.56
CA PHE A 174 -24.31 -8.17 -8.02
C PHE A 174 -23.16 -9.16 -8.22
N ALA A 175 -22.08 -8.77 -8.91
CA ALA A 175 -20.88 -9.58 -9.06
C ALA A 175 -20.30 -9.99 -7.69
N LYS A 176 -20.24 -9.07 -6.73
CA LYS A 176 -19.79 -9.37 -5.35
C LYS A 176 -20.66 -10.44 -4.68
N SER A 177 -21.98 -10.40 -4.88
CA SER A 177 -22.89 -11.42 -4.31
C SER A 177 -22.63 -12.82 -4.88
N ILE A 178 -22.31 -12.90 -6.18
CA ILE A 178 -21.95 -14.16 -6.84
C ILE A 178 -20.63 -14.68 -6.28
N VAL A 179 -19.60 -13.83 -6.20
CA VAL A 179 -18.29 -14.22 -5.65
C VAL A 179 -18.40 -14.69 -4.21
N LYS A 180 -19.21 -14.03 -3.37
CA LYS A 180 -19.47 -14.49 -1.99
C LYS A 180 -20.07 -15.90 -1.94
N ARG A 181 -20.97 -16.23 -2.86
CA ARG A 181 -21.65 -17.53 -2.91
C ARG A 181 -20.78 -18.63 -3.49
N GLU A 182 -20.03 -18.33 -4.54
CA GLU A 182 -19.24 -19.32 -5.29
C GLU A 182 -17.83 -19.52 -4.72
N GLY A 183 -17.35 -18.54 -3.95
CA GLY A 183 -15.98 -18.49 -3.45
C GLY A 183 -15.00 -17.97 -4.49
N ILE A 184 -13.80 -17.59 -4.03
CA ILE A 184 -12.71 -17.22 -4.94
C ILE A 184 -12.11 -18.51 -5.49
N PRO A 185 -11.93 -18.65 -6.82
CA PRO A 185 -11.25 -19.79 -7.39
C PRO A 185 -9.85 -19.95 -6.77
N GLY A 186 -9.50 -21.17 -6.36
CA GLY A 186 -8.16 -21.44 -5.86
C GLY A 186 -7.12 -21.08 -6.93
N ASN A 187 -6.22 -20.15 -6.59
CA ASN A 187 -5.13 -19.71 -7.48
C ASN A 187 -3.81 -20.46 -7.22
N LEU A 188 -3.81 -21.40 -6.27
CA LEU A 188 -2.67 -22.18 -5.83
C LEU A 188 -3.04 -23.66 -5.78
N SER A 189 -2.20 -24.51 -6.38
CA SER A 189 -2.30 -25.96 -6.23
C SER A 189 -0.98 -26.58 -5.81
N TRP A 190 -1.00 -27.38 -4.75
CA TRP A 190 0.15 -28.14 -4.28
C TRP A 190 0.41 -29.36 -5.15
N ALA A 191 1.68 -29.63 -5.44
CA ALA A 191 2.08 -30.90 -5.99
C ALA A 191 1.82 -32.02 -4.96
N PRO A 192 1.50 -33.26 -5.40
CA PRO A 192 1.22 -34.37 -4.49
C PRO A 192 2.36 -34.72 -3.53
N ASP A 193 3.60 -34.36 -3.86
CA ASP A 193 4.78 -34.56 -3.05
C ASP A 193 4.98 -33.47 -1.97
N GLY A 194 4.20 -32.38 -2.00
CA GLY A 194 4.33 -31.25 -1.09
C GLY A 194 5.60 -30.41 -1.27
N HIS A 195 6.42 -30.69 -2.29
CA HIS A 195 7.70 -30.00 -2.51
C HIS A 195 7.59 -28.80 -3.45
N SER A 196 6.42 -28.58 -4.03
CA SER A 196 6.16 -27.46 -4.92
C SER A 196 4.69 -27.11 -4.97
N PHE A 197 4.41 -25.89 -5.40
CA PHE A 197 3.06 -25.44 -5.72
C PHE A 197 3.09 -24.64 -7.03
N THR A 198 1.96 -24.61 -7.73
CA THR A 198 1.77 -23.80 -8.94
C THR A 198 0.84 -22.64 -8.60
N ILE A 199 1.18 -21.44 -9.08
CA ILE A 199 0.35 -20.23 -8.98
C ILE A 199 -0.08 -19.78 -10.38
N GLY A 200 -1.39 -19.53 -10.57
CA GLY A 200 -1.92 -18.92 -11.79
C GLY A 200 -1.55 -19.68 -13.07
N ASP A 201 -0.91 -18.98 -14.02
CA ASP A 201 -0.47 -19.48 -15.34
C ASP A 201 0.66 -20.55 -15.27
N ASP A 202 0.44 -21.62 -14.52
CA ASP A 202 1.38 -22.75 -14.35
C ASP A 202 2.77 -22.34 -13.82
N LYS A 203 2.88 -21.21 -13.13
CA LYS A 203 4.14 -20.78 -12.51
C LYS A 203 4.43 -21.68 -11.31
N LYS A 204 5.28 -22.68 -11.55
CA LYS A 204 5.73 -23.62 -10.53
C LYS A 204 6.80 -22.99 -9.65
N VAL A 205 6.59 -23.05 -8.33
CA VAL A 205 7.54 -22.62 -7.31
C VAL A 205 7.97 -23.83 -6.51
N GLN A 206 9.27 -24.07 -6.43
CA GLN A 206 9.84 -25.16 -5.62
C GLN A 206 10.06 -24.66 -4.19
N LEU A 207 9.71 -25.48 -3.20
CA LEU A 207 9.92 -25.12 -1.79
C LEU A 207 11.42 -24.95 -1.46
N SER A 208 12.30 -25.71 -2.14
CA SER A 208 13.74 -25.56 -2.01
C SER A 208 14.23 -24.17 -2.43
N GLU A 209 13.69 -23.60 -3.50
CA GLU A 209 14.03 -22.26 -3.98
C GLU A 209 13.56 -21.19 -2.98
N PHE A 210 12.40 -21.39 -2.36
CA PHE A 210 11.91 -20.54 -1.29
C PHE A 210 12.84 -20.58 -0.07
N CYS A 211 13.23 -21.77 0.39
CA CYS A 211 14.18 -21.94 1.50
C CYS A 211 15.56 -21.35 1.18
N GLU A 212 16.04 -21.50 -0.05
CA GLU A 212 17.29 -20.86 -0.49
C GLU A 212 17.18 -19.34 -0.46
N THR A 213 16.05 -18.79 -0.94
CA THR A 213 15.78 -17.35 -0.94
C THR A 213 15.78 -16.80 0.49
N TYR A 214 15.13 -17.52 1.40
CA TYR A 214 15.12 -17.22 2.83
C TYR A 214 16.54 -17.16 3.41
N HIS A 215 17.36 -18.20 3.18
CA HIS A 215 18.74 -18.23 3.68
C HIS A 215 19.61 -17.14 3.06
N LYS A 216 19.46 -16.87 1.75
CA LYS A 216 20.18 -15.81 1.04
C LYS A 216 19.81 -14.43 1.60
N ALA A 217 18.53 -14.16 1.88
CA ALA A 217 18.08 -12.91 2.47
C ALA A 217 18.71 -12.68 3.86
N LEU A 218 18.75 -13.71 4.71
CA LEU A 218 19.41 -13.63 6.02
C LEU A 218 20.92 -13.41 5.91
N ALA A 219 21.59 -14.14 5.02
CA ALA A 219 23.03 -14.00 4.80
C ALA A 219 23.38 -12.59 4.30
N GLN A 220 22.59 -12.04 3.38
CA GLN A 220 22.77 -10.69 2.85
C GLN A 220 22.63 -9.63 3.94
N VAL A 221 21.59 -9.73 4.80
CA VAL A 221 21.42 -8.81 5.94
C VAL A 221 22.60 -8.91 6.89
N HIS A 222 23.06 -10.13 7.20
CA HIS A 222 24.20 -10.34 8.08
C HIS A 222 25.49 -9.71 7.52
N GLU A 223 25.77 -9.90 6.23
CA GLU A 223 26.92 -9.31 5.55
C GLU A 223 26.87 -7.77 5.58
N GLN A 224 25.71 -7.19 5.25
CA GLN A 224 25.52 -5.73 5.26
C GLN A 224 25.63 -5.14 6.67
N VAL A 225 25.08 -5.81 7.70
CA VAL A 225 25.26 -5.40 9.09
C VAL A 225 26.74 -5.44 9.46
N ASN A 226 27.46 -6.52 9.13
CA ASN A 226 28.89 -6.64 9.42
C ASN A 226 29.71 -5.54 8.72
N GLU A 227 29.41 -5.25 7.45
CA GLU A 227 30.02 -4.16 6.68
C GLU A 227 29.79 -2.82 7.39
N MET A 228 28.55 -2.53 7.77
CA MET A 228 28.16 -1.27 8.41
C MET A 228 28.66 -1.11 9.84
N MET A 229 28.90 -2.21 10.55
CA MET A 229 29.46 -2.21 11.90
C MET A 229 30.97 -1.94 11.91
N LEU A 230 31.64 -1.92 10.75
CA LEU A 230 33.04 -1.52 10.61
C LEU A 230 33.98 -2.34 11.53
N GLY A 231 33.70 -3.64 11.65
CA GLY A 231 34.42 -4.58 12.53
C GLY A 231 34.20 -4.35 14.03
N TRP A 232 33.13 -3.66 14.42
CA TRP A 232 32.70 -3.58 15.81
C TRP A 232 31.71 -4.69 16.13
N GLU A 233 32.04 -5.51 17.12
CA GLU A 233 31.17 -6.58 17.61
C GLU A 233 30.84 -6.30 19.08
N PRO A 234 29.70 -5.65 19.38
CA PRO A 234 29.31 -5.40 20.75
C PRO A 234 28.89 -6.70 21.44
N SER A 235 29.50 -7.00 22.59
CA SER A 235 29.08 -8.10 23.45
C SER A 235 27.88 -7.65 24.29
N ILE A 236 26.67 -7.98 23.81
CA ILE A 236 25.40 -7.66 24.49
C ILE A 236 24.73 -8.97 24.90
N ASP A 237 24.52 -9.16 26.20
CA ASP A 237 23.71 -10.25 26.70
C ASP A 237 22.22 -9.90 26.55
N LEU A 238 21.60 -10.41 25.50
CA LEU A 238 20.18 -10.20 25.19
C LEU A 238 19.25 -10.68 26.32
N SER A 239 19.69 -11.60 27.18
CA SER A 239 18.89 -12.08 28.30
C SER A 239 18.70 -11.03 29.41
N THR A 240 19.59 -10.04 29.47
CA THR A 240 19.54 -8.95 30.44
C THR A 240 18.71 -7.77 29.98
N ILE A 241 18.39 -7.70 28.68
CA ILE A 241 17.64 -6.59 28.09
C ILE A 241 16.20 -6.62 28.61
N ARG A 242 15.80 -5.51 29.22
CA ARG A 242 14.43 -5.28 29.68
C ARG A 242 13.78 -4.21 28.83
N ASP A 243 12.50 -4.38 28.57
CA ASP A 243 11.68 -3.36 27.92
C ASP A 243 10.44 -3.02 28.78
N ASP A 244 9.76 -1.95 28.41
CA ASP A 244 8.45 -1.52 28.92
C ASP A 244 7.52 -1.26 27.73
N LEU A 245 6.63 -2.21 27.47
CA LEU A 245 5.70 -2.16 26.34
C LEU A 245 4.61 -1.08 26.53
N THR A 246 4.51 -0.50 27.73
CA THR A 246 3.49 0.49 28.09
C THR A 246 3.98 1.94 27.94
N CYS A 247 5.28 2.19 27.98
CA CYS A 247 5.81 3.55 27.92
C CYS A 247 5.50 4.24 26.57
N ARG A 248 4.81 5.38 26.65
CA ARG A 248 4.41 6.23 25.51
C ARG A 248 5.28 7.49 25.34
N LYS A 249 6.35 7.63 26.12
CA LYS A 249 7.22 8.81 26.05
C LYS A 249 7.86 8.90 24.66
N ALA A 250 7.79 10.07 24.03
CA ALA A 250 8.45 10.33 22.75
C ALA A 250 9.99 10.18 22.88
N GLY A 251 10.62 9.57 21.88
CA GLY A 251 12.05 9.28 21.87
C GLY A 251 12.47 8.10 22.77
N TRP A 252 11.51 7.32 23.28
CA TRP A 252 11.78 6.20 24.17
C TRP A 252 11.73 4.85 23.45
N SER A 253 12.66 3.96 23.82
CA SER A 253 12.76 2.54 23.48
C SER A 253 13.60 1.83 24.55
N PHE A 254 13.77 0.51 24.44
CA PHE A 254 14.66 -0.27 25.32
C PHE A 254 16.11 0.26 25.31
N LEU A 255 16.55 0.95 24.26
CA LEU A 255 17.89 1.56 24.19
C LEU A 255 18.09 2.70 25.20
N GLN A 256 17.01 3.39 25.57
CA GLN A 256 17.03 4.50 26.53
C GLN A 256 16.76 4.03 27.97
N LYS A 257 16.60 2.72 28.20
CA LYS A 257 16.41 2.17 29.54
C LYS A 257 17.78 2.06 30.24
N PRO A 258 18.01 2.77 31.36
CA PRO A 258 19.33 2.82 32.00
C PRO A 258 19.86 1.43 32.40
N GLU A 259 18.98 0.52 32.83
CA GLU A 259 19.36 -0.83 33.28
C GLU A 259 19.95 -1.68 32.14
N ASN A 260 19.69 -1.33 30.89
CA ASN A 260 20.21 -2.08 29.73
C ASN A 260 21.65 -1.67 29.37
N ASN A 261 22.17 -0.56 29.92
CA ASN A 261 23.51 -0.03 29.59
C ASN A 261 23.76 0.17 28.07
N LEU A 262 22.70 0.37 27.28
CA LEU A 262 22.76 0.61 25.83
C LEU A 262 22.69 2.09 25.46
N THR A 263 22.48 2.96 26.46
CA THR A 263 22.47 4.40 26.23
C THR A 263 23.81 4.84 25.64
N ASP A 264 23.74 5.61 24.56
CA ASP A 264 24.93 6.11 23.86
C ASP A 264 25.86 5.07 23.25
N ILE A 265 25.46 3.79 23.18
CA ILE A 265 26.31 2.73 22.59
C ILE A 265 26.68 3.04 21.13
N TRP A 266 25.81 3.75 20.41
CA TRP A 266 26.02 4.26 19.06
C TRP A 266 27.24 5.21 18.95
N LYS A 267 27.62 5.89 20.05
CA LYS A 267 28.81 6.77 20.05
C LYS A 267 30.07 5.96 19.76
N THR A 268 30.13 4.67 20.12
CA THR A 268 31.28 3.81 19.77
C THR A 268 31.42 3.69 18.26
N LEU A 269 30.32 3.46 17.53
CA LEU A 269 30.32 3.42 16.07
C LEU A 269 30.69 4.79 15.48
N LEU A 270 30.20 5.89 16.06
CA LEU A 270 30.59 7.26 15.66
C LEU A 270 32.11 7.50 15.79
N HIS A 271 32.74 7.05 16.88
CA HIS A 271 34.19 7.17 17.05
C HIS A 271 34.94 6.33 16.03
N ARG A 272 34.45 5.13 15.72
CA ARG A 272 35.06 4.28 14.69
C ARG A 272 34.99 4.93 13.32
N LEU A 273 33.83 5.44 12.93
CA LEU A 273 33.64 6.18 11.66
C LEU A 273 34.72 7.24 11.47
N ARG A 274 35.09 7.99 12.51
CA ARG A 274 36.16 9.01 12.42
C ARG A 274 37.54 8.45 12.06
N SER A 275 37.82 7.21 12.42
CA SER A 275 39.12 6.55 12.29
C SER A 275 39.19 5.49 11.19
N THR A 276 38.06 5.13 10.58
CA THR A 276 37.95 4.05 9.58
C THR A 276 37.59 4.60 8.19
N SER A 277 37.64 3.70 7.22
CA SER A 277 37.10 3.92 5.88
C SER A 277 35.91 3.00 5.63
N PHE A 278 35.06 3.39 4.68
CA PHE A 278 33.98 2.57 4.16
C PHE A 278 34.12 2.51 2.64
N ARG A 279 34.17 1.29 2.09
CA ARG A 279 34.40 1.04 0.64
C ARG A 279 35.57 1.84 0.06
N GLY A 280 36.68 1.90 0.81
CA GLY A 280 37.91 2.60 0.42
C GLY A 280 37.92 4.12 0.64
N ARG A 281 36.85 4.72 1.17
CA ARG A 281 36.76 6.18 1.44
C ARG A 281 36.82 6.47 2.94
N GLN A 282 37.70 7.36 3.36
CA GLN A 282 37.74 7.82 4.76
C GLN A 282 36.57 8.77 5.06
N PHE A 283 35.95 8.62 6.23
CA PHE A 283 34.87 9.52 6.64
C PHE A 283 35.35 10.89 7.06
N THR A 284 36.58 11.00 7.58
CA THR A 284 37.14 12.28 7.98
C THR A 284 38.48 12.52 7.32
N LYS A 285 38.73 13.77 6.94
CA LYS A 285 40.01 14.25 6.43
C LYS A 285 40.32 15.58 7.10
N SER A 286 41.47 15.68 7.75
CA SER A 286 41.87 16.89 8.49
C SER A 286 40.80 17.40 9.47
N GLY A 287 40.13 16.49 10.18
CA GLY A 287 39.07 16.83 11.15
C GLY A 287 37.69 17.14 10.55
N HIS A 288 37.53 17.13 9.23
CA HIS A 288 36.27 17.44 8.55
C HIS A 288 35.63 16.19 7.96
N TRP A 289 34.31 16.04 8.13
CA TRP A 289 33.54 14.97 7.51
C TRP A 289 33.56 15.08 5.99
N GLN A 290 33.72 13.94 5.32
CA GLN A 290 33.72 13.83 3.87
C GLN A 290 32.33 13.44 3.41
N ALA A 291 31.57 14.40 2.85
CA ALA A 291 30.18 14.21 2.43
C ALA A 291 30.00 12.96 1.55
N ALA A 292 30.89 12.75 0.58
CA ALA A 292 30.82 11.58 -0.30
C ALA A 292 30.92 10.23 0.43
N ALA A 293 31.75 10.14 1.48
CA ALA A 293 31.87 8.92 2.29
C ALA A 293 30.65 8.73 3.21
N CYS A 294 30.16 9.82 3.82
CA CYS A 294 28.95 9.82 4.62
C CYS A 294 27.73 9.39 3.80
N ASN A 295 27.52 9.96 2.61
CA ASN A 295 26.43 9.60 1.73
C ASN A 295 26.53 8.13 1.29
N THR A 296 27.72 7.66 0.94
CA THR A 296 27.93 6.23 0.60
C THR A 296 27.50 5.30 1.75
N TYR A 297 27.81 5.65 2.99
CA TYR A 297 27.43 4.87 4.17
C TYR A 297 25.93 4.95 4.47
N LEU A 298 25.32 6.13 4.34
CA LEU A 298 23.88 6.31 4.51
C LEU A 298 23.09 5.55 3.45
N SER A 299 23.52 5.57 2.18
CA SER A 299 22.93 4.77 1.10
C SER A 299 23.06 3.27 1.38
N ALA A 300 24.20 2.81 1.91
CA ALA A 300 24.33 1.41 2.33
C ALA A 300 23.36 1.05 3.48
N GLY A 301 23.12 1.98 4.41
CA GLY A 301 22.08 1.85 5.44
C GLY A 301 20.67 1.73 4.87
N PHE A 302 20.36 2.47 3.80
CA PHE A 302 19.09 2.35 3.10
C PHE A 302 18.93 0.97 2.43
N GLU A 303 19.99 0.46 1.78
CA GLU A 303 19.98 -0.88 1.19
C GLU A 303 19.90 -2.00 2.24
N LEU A 304 20.54 -1.81 3.40
CA LEU A 304 20.38 -2.70 4.55
C LEU A 304 18.92 -2.70 5.03
N ASN A 305 18.27 -1.53 5.13
CA ASN A 305 16.86 -1.47 5.53
C ASN A 305 15.94 -2.22 4.56
N LYS A 306 16.16 -2.11 3.24
CA LYS A 306 15.41 -2.90 2.24
C LYS A 306 15.61 -4.39 2.40
N SER A 307 16.87 -4.81 2.60
CA SER A 307 17.22 -6.22 2.75
C SER A 307 16.65 -6.80 4.07
N ALA A 308 16.72 -6.01 5.15
CA ALA A 308 16.13 -6.35 6.44
C ALA A 308 14.61 -6.45 6.36
N PHE A 309 13.95 -5.54 5.63
CA PHE A 309 12.52 -5.61 5.37
C PHE A 309 12.13 -6.95 4.72
N ALA A 310 12.83 -7.34 3.65
CA ALA A 310 12.58 -8.62 2.97
C ALA A 310 12.84 -9.82 3.90
N ALA A 311 13.95 -9.81 4.64
CA ALA A 311 14.28 -10.88 5.58
C ALA A 311 13.24 -11.00 6.72
N PHE A 312 12.79 -9.88 7.30
CA PHE A 312 11.72 -9.88 8.31
C PHE A 312 10.41 -10.43 7.75
N HIS A 313 10.07 -10.08 6.51
CA HIS A 313 8.87 -10.57 5.86
C HIS A 313 8.90 -12.09 5.65
N PHE A 314 10.03 -12.66 5.23
CA PHE A 314 10.16 -14.11 5.03
C PHE A 314 10.28 -14.93 6.32
N THR A 315 10.66 -14.31 7.42
CA THR A 315 10.90 -14.97 8.71
C THR A 315 9.70 -14.92 9.66
N ALA A 316 8.79 -13.96 9.46
CA ALA A 316 7.59 -13.86 10.26
C ALA A 316 6.61 -14.98 9.91
N SER A 317 6.02 -15.61 10.93
CA SER A 317 5.00 -16.66 10.77
C SER A 317 3.71 -16.17 10.11
N LEU A 318 3.45 -14.85 10.18
CA LEU A 318 2.40 -14.17 9.46
C LEU A 318 2.99 -12.88 8.89
N PRO A 319 3.16 -12.75 7.57
CA PRO A 319 3.63 -11.51 6.99
C PRO A 319 2.60 -10.41 7.26
N GLY A 320 3.04 -9.31 7.88
CA GLY A 320 2.24 -8.08 7.92
C GLY A 320 2.02 -7.56 6.50
N ARG A 321 0.95 -6.78 6.28
CA ARG A 321 0.76 -6.13 4.97
C ARG A 321 1.90 -5.17 4.68
N GLY A 322 2.19 -4.93 3.39
CA GLY A 322 3.28 -4.04 2.96
C GLY A 322 3.28 -2.70 3.72
N THR A 323 2.13 -2.03 3.78
CA THR A 323 1.93 -0.75 4.48
C THR A 323 2.16 -0.82 6.00
N GLU A 324 1.92 -1.98 6.61
CA GLU A 324 2.11 -2.20 8.04
C GLU A 324 3.60 -2.40 8.36
N VAL A 325 4.29 -3.21 7.56
CA VAL A 325 5.71 -3.54 7.74
C VAL A 325 6.61 -2.34 7.39
N THR A 326 6.26 -1.53 6.39
CA THR A 326 7.02 -0.30 6.04
C THR A 326 6.93 0.78 7.13
N SER A 327 5.96 0.66 8.03
CA SER A 327 5.77 1.60 9.14
C SER A 327 6.47 1.20 10.44
N ILE A 328 7.27 0.12 10.45
CA ILE A 328 7.93 -0.37 11.66
C ILE A 328 8.88 0.70 12.23
N ARG A 329 8.71 0.98 13.52
CA ARG A 329 9.54 1.93 14.28
C ARG A 329 10.23 1.23 15.43
N TYR A 330 11.47 1.61 15.72
CA TYR A 330 12.19 1.17 16.92
C TYR A 330 12.17 2.22 18.05
N LEU A 331 11.71 3.44 17.78
CA LEU A 331 11.59 4.55 18.72
C LEU A 331 10.16 5.11 18.73
N ASN A 332 9.67 5.46 19.91
CA ASN A 332 8.39 6.14 20.05
C ASN A 332 8.45 7.53 19.40
N SER A 333 7.44 7.88 18.61
CA SER A 333 7.25 9.26 18.13
C SER A 333 6.30 10.02 19.07
N LYS A 334 6.02 11.29 18.76
CA LYS A 334 4.98 12.05 19.47
C LYS A 334 3.57 11.51 19.23
N LEU A 335 3.36 10.85 18.08
CA LEU A 335 2.04 10.45 17.59
C LEU A 335 1.77 8.95 17.72
N ALA A 336 2.82 8.14 17.86
CA ALA A 336 2.71 6.68 17.88
C ALA A 336 3.77 6.04 18.76
N ILE A 337 3.40 4.93 19.40
CA ILE A 337 4.36 4.01 20.00
C ILE A 337 5.12 3.26 18.91
N ARG A 338 6.35 2.84 19.20
CA ARG A 338 7.15 1.97 18.35
C ARG A 338 6.55 0.57 18.16
N ASN A 339 7.14 -0.19 17.25
CA ASN A 339 6.75 -1.56 16.92
C ASN A 339 7.77 -2.60 17.41
N VAL A 340 9.05 -2.22 17.58
CA VAL A 340 10.10 -3.13 18.05
C VAL A 340 10.18 -3.11 19.57
N PHE A 341 10.02 -4.27 20.20
CA PHE A 341 10.11 -4.46 21.64
C PHE A 341 11.02 -5.63 22.00
N PHE A 342 11.49 -5.65 23.25
CA PHE A 342 12.12 -6.82 23.85
C PHE A 342 11.22 -7.44 24.92
N TYR A 343 10.98 -8.75 24.83
CA TYR A 343 10.21 -9.51 25.82
C TYR A 343 10.85 -10.88 26.03
N ASP A 344 11.18 -11.20 27.28
CA ASP A 344 11.72 -12.51 27.70
C ASP A 344 12.85 -13.03 26.78
N THR A 345 13.93 -12.25 26.67
CA THR A 345 15.13 -12.51 25.83
C THR A 345 14.92 -12.46 24.31
N ARG A 346 13.70 -12.19 23.85
CA ARG A 346 13.34 -12.17 22.42
C ARG A 346 13.03 -10.75 21.98
N MET A 347 13.47 -10.43 20.77
CA MET A 347 12.94 -9.28 20.06
C MET A 347 11.57 -9.66 19.48
N ILE A 348 10.57 -8.83 19.74
CA ILE A 348 9.22 -8.97 19.21
C ILE A 348 8.84 -7.74 18.40
N PHE A 349 8.07 -7.96 17.33
CA PHE A 349 7.43 -6.90 16.57
C PHE A 349 5.95 -6.89 16.89
N VAL A 350 5.44 -5.74 17.32
CA VAL A 350 4.02 -5.51 17.56
C VAL A 350 3.49 -4.58 16.49
N ILE A 351 2.65 -5.14 15.62
CA ILE A 351 2.00 -4.41 14.53
C ILE A 351 0.52 -4.28 14.87
N SER A 352 0.00 -3.06 14.87
CA SER A 352 -1.43 -2.81 15.02
C SER A 352 -2.11 -2.98 13.66
N TYR A 353 -2.91 -4.03 13.52
CA TYR A 353 -3.69 -4.29 12.33
C TYR A 353 -4.95 -3.42 12.32
N ASN A 354 -5.16 -2.68 11.23
CA ASN A 354 -6.19 -1.62 11.14
C ASN A 354 -7.39 -1.99 10.25
N LYS A 355 -7.34 -3.08 9.48
CA LYS A 355 -8.38 -3.34 8.45
C LYS A 355 -9.78 -3.52 9.06
N ALA A 356 -9.85 -4.11 10.25
CA ALA A 356 -11.08 -4.33 11.02
C ALA A 356 -11.39 -3.19 12.02
N ARG A 357 -10.58 -2.14 12.10
CA ARG A 357 -10.86 -1.05 13.05
C ARG A 357 -12.06 -0.21 12.60
N ALA A 358 -12.29 -0.11 11.29
CA ALA A 358 -13.41 0.61 10.71
C ALA A 358 -14.75 -0.07 11.03
N SER A 359 -14.76 -1.41 11.11
CA SER A 359 -15.96 -2.23 11.35
C SER A 359 -16.17 -2.59 12.83
N ASN A 360 -15.10 -2.86 13.60
CA ASN A 360 -15.22 -3.40 14.96
C ASN A 360 -14.75 -2.43 16.05
N HIS A 361 -14.23 -1.25 15.71
CA HIS A 361 -13.63 -0.27 16.64
C HIS A 361 -12.44 -0.74 17.51
N TYR A 362 -12.03 -2.01 17.39
CA TYR A 362 -10.88 -2.57 18.10
C TYR A 362 -9.65 -2.68 17.20
N ALA A 363 -8.47 -2.44 17.77
CA ALA A 363 -7.19 -2.73 17.10
C ALA A 363 -6.73 -4.13 17.50
N PHE A 364 -6.37 -4.95 16.52
CA PHE A 364 -5.73 -6.24 16.75
C PHE A 364 -4.21 -6.05 16.75
N TYR A 365 -3.53 -6.70 17.69
CA TYR A 365 -2.08 -6.65 17.79
C TYR A 365 -1.50 -8.01 17.44
N HIS A 366 -0.63 -8.06 16.43
CA HIS A 366 0.15 -9.25 16.12
C HIS A 366 1.54 -9.10 16.73
N ALA A 367 1.95 -10.09 17.52
CA ALA A 367 3.28 -10.18 18.07
C ALA A 367 4.06 -11.29 17.35
N VAL A 368 5.10 -10.92 16.61
CA VAL A 368 6.02 -11.88 15.98
C VAL A 368 7.28 -11.97 16.82
N SER A 369 7.64 -13.17 17.27
CA SER A 369 8.85 -13.40 18.08
C SER A 369 9.94 -14.08 17.28
N TYR A 370 11.17 -13.59 17.39
CA TYR A 370 12.34 -14.21 16.79
C TYR A 370 13.10 -15.04 17.83
N PRO A 371 13.42 -16.32 17.57
CA PRO A 371 14.18 -17.13 18.50
C PRO A 371 15.60 -16.59 18.65
N SER A 372 16.12 -16.58 19.88
CA SER A 372 17.54 -16.34 20.14
C SER A 372 18.38 -17.43 19.48
N THR A 373 19.54 -17.07 18.94
CA THR A 373 20.48 -17.92 18.19
C THR A 373 20.96 -19.20 18.91
N GLY A 374 20.59 -19.42 20.18
CA GLY A 374 20.81 -20.67 20.92
C GLY A 374 19.74 -21.75 20.78
N GLN A 375 18.66 -21.53 20.02
CA GLN A 375 17.55 -22.49 19.86
C GLN A 375 17.24 -22.88 18.41
N GLN A 376 18.17 -22.66 17.47
CA GLN A 376 18.09 -23.28 16.14
C GLN A 376 18.50 -24.77 16.21
N ASN A 377 17.65 -25.58 16.83
CA ASN A 377 17.52 -27.02 16.55
C ASN A 377 16.46 -27.59 17.49
N LYS A 378 15.22 -27.63 17.01
CA LYS A 378 14.28 -28.75 17.14
C LYS A 378 12.94 -28.35 16.54
N ASN A 379 12.68 -28.90 15.36
CA ASN A 379 11.37 -29.20 14.79
C ASN A 379 10.45 -28.00 14.52
N PHE A 380 10.49 -27.51 13.27
CA PHE A 380 9.24 -27.19 12.60
C PHE A 380 8.63 -28.52 12.13
N PRO A 381 7.49 -28.98 12.68
CA PRO A 381 6.67 -29.94 11.97
C PRO A 381 6.02 -29.23 10.78
N ILE A 382 5.97 -29.94 9.66
CA ILE A 382 5.28 -29.60 8.42
C ILE A 382 3.81 -29.26 8.72
#